data_AF-A0A514X0M8-F1
#
_entry.id   AF-A0A514X0M8-F1
#
_cell.length_a   1.000
_cell.length_b   1.000
_cell.length_c   1.000
_cell.angle_alpha   90.00
_cell.angle_beta   90.00
_cell.angle_gamma   90.00
#
_symmetry.space_group_name_H-M   'P 1'
#
loop_
_entity.id
_entity.type
_entity.pdbx_description
1 polymer ?
#
loop_
_entity_poly.entity_id
_entity_poly.type
_entity_poly.pdbx_seq_one_letter_code
_entity_poly.pdbx_strand_id
1 'polypeptide(L)'
;MAKSYYGLGGYVVALASTMMLMACAQDVKFGLPDTSQDFAQNITYNNKVDILWIMDNSSSMAKHQQNLSNAIPGMISKLNSLKMDYQMAVVTSSMGGTVPNGGQFIGSPGIIKASTPNVSSVLASRLVVGQDGSDNERGLQSMETVLSSSYQANAGKGFLRPDALLVVIALSDEDDKSQSNATTSIAHYTSFLDSIKTPYSDGSRSWVFNFIGILSLNGSCSTTSTDYKEVGESFLGLVDASGGTKDTLCNSDLTSAVTNIRARVLQILTDFKLSSKPVESTIVVKVNGVVIPRSTTNGWDYIAASRIVRFYGSAVPAADASIKVDFTPAEAN
;
A
#
# COMPACT_ATOMS: atom_id res chain seq x y z
N MET A 1 -78.08 24.31 32.57
CA MET A 1 -76.81 25.05 32.76
C MET A 1 -76.48 25.06 34.24
N ALA A 2 -75.24 24.69 34.57
CA ALA A 2 -74.47 24.98 35.78
C ALA A 2 -75.12 24.92 37.19
N LYS A 3 -74.71 23.86 37.91
CA LYS A 3 -74.17 23.79 39.29
C LYS A 3 -75.00 24.33 40.47
N SER A 4 -75.42 23.37 41.30
CA SER A 4 -75.83 23.56 42.70
C SER A 4 -74.67 23.26 43.65
N TYR A 5 -74.82 23.83 44.85
CA TYR A 5 -73.88 24.05 45.95
C TYR A 5 -73.61 22.80 46.84
N TYR A 6 -72.85 23.07 47.92
CA TYR A 6 -72.55 22.28 49.13
C TYR A 6 -71.22 21.52 49.08
N GLY A 7 -70.30 21.64 50.04
CA GLY A 7 -70.29 22.35 51.32
C GLY A 7 -69.27 21.68 52.25
N LEU A 8 -68.70 22.47 53.18
CA LEU A 8 -68.00 22.08 54.43
C LEU A 8 -66.73 21.20 54.29
N GLY A 9 -65.61 21.43 54.98
CA GLY A 9 -65.39 22.13 56.24
C GLY A 9 -64.76 21.16 57.24
N GLY A 10 -63.47 21.36 57.56
CA GLY A 10 -62.83 20.90 58.80
C GLY A 10 -62.15 19.53 58.78
N TYR A 11 -60.83 19.51 58.90
CA TYR A 11 -60.08 19.27 60.15
C TYR A 11 -58.69 18.70 59.86
N VAL A 12 -57.70 19.37 60.45
CA VAL A 12 -56.28 19.01 60.46
C VAL A 12 -56.08 17.87 61.44
N VAL A 13 -55.45 16.77 60.99
CA VAL A 13 -54.75 15.82 61.85
C VAL A 13 -53.40 15.55 61.20
N ALA A 14 -52.34 16.07 61.82
CA ALA A 14 -50.96 15.81 61.44
C ALA A 14 -50.56 14.42 61.95
N LEU A 15 -50.35 13.46 61.04
CA LEU A 15 -49.67 12.20 61.32
C LEU A 15 -48.25 12.29 60.76
N ALA A 16 -47.28 12.38 61.67
CA ALA A 16 -45.88 12.22 61.37
C ALA A 16 -45.59 10.73 61.09
N SER A 17 -45.51 10.37 59.81
CA SER A 17 -45.06 9.06 59.37
C SER A 17 -43.54 9.04 59.28
N THR A 18 -42.89 8.48 60.29
CA THR A 18 -41.45 8.21 60.31
C THR A 18 -41.16 7.05 59.35
N MET A 19 -40.79 7.34 58.10
CA MET A 19 -40.23 6.34 57.18
C MET A 19 -38.81 5.99 57.62
N MET A 20 -38.63 4.79 58.18
CA MET A 20 -37.32 4.16 58.29
C MET A 20 -36.86 3.73 56.89
N LEU A 21 -35.91 4.47 56.31
CA LEU A 21 -35.16 4.03 55.14
C LEU A 21 -34.13 2.99 55.60
N MET A 22 -34.41 1.71 55.34
CA MET A 22 -33.37 0.67 55.39
C MET A 22 -32.40 0.91 54.24
N ALA A 23 -31.22 1.44 54.55
CA ALA A 23 -30.08 1.49 53.65
C ALA A 23 -29.45 0.09 53.55
N CYS A 24 -29.90 -0.71 52.59
CA CYS A 24 -29.08 -1.81 52.06
C CYS A 24 -28.22 -1.26 50.92
N ALA A 25 -27.14 -0.54 51.26
CA ALA A 25 -26.03 -0.37 50.33
C ALA A 25 -25.15 -1.63 50.47
N GLN A 26 -25.58 -2.72 49.84
CA GLN A 26 -24.62 -3.76 49.49
C GLN A 26 -23.79 -3.21 48.33
N ASP A 27 -22.47 -3.26 48.48
CA ASP A 27 -21.51 -3.08 47.40
C ASP A 27 -21.88 -4.00 46.24
N VAL A 28 -22.70 -3.49 45.30
CA VAL A 28 -22.91 -4.13 44.02
C VAL A 28 -21.65 -3.86 43.21
N LYS A 29 -20.61 -4.66 43.45
CA LYS A 29 -19.53 -4.83 42.49
C LYS A 29 -20.15 -5.48 41.27
N PHE A 30 -20.46 -4.69 40.26
CA PHE A 30 -20.65 -5.21 38.91
C PHE A 30 -19.31 -5.83 38.50
N GLY A 31 -19.18 -7.14 38.74
CA GLY A 31 -18.17 -7.91 38.03
C GLY A 31 -18.51 -7.77 36.56
N LEU A 32 -17.65 -7.08 35.82
CA LEU A 32 -17.65 -7.22 34.37
C LEU A 32 -17.56 -8.73 34.12
N PRO A 33 -18.47 -9.32 33.33
CA PRO A 33 -18.31 -10.73 33.00
C PRO A 33 -16.92 -10.91 32.39
N ASP A 34 -16.17 -11.88 32.90
CA ASP A 34 -14.91 -12.41 32.36
C ASP A 34 -15.14 -13.09 30.98
N THR A 35 -16.08 -12.59 30.20
CA THR A 35 -16.12 -12.83 28.78
C THR A 35 -14.94 -12.08 28.17
N SER A 36 -13.81 -12.77 28.10
CA SER A 36 -12.94 -12.68 26.92
C SER A 36 -13.87 -12.93 25.73
N GLN A 37 -14.49 -11.87 25.21
CA GLN A 37 -14.99 -11.94 23.86
C GLN A 37 -13.73 -12.06 23.02
N ASP A 38 -13.46 -13.28 22.55
CA ASP A 38 -12.43 -13.51 21.55
C ASP A 38 -12.84 -12.69 20.31
N PHE A 39 -12.35 -11.46 20.22
CA PHE A 39 -12.43 -10.63 19.00
C PHE A 39 -11.44 -11.19 17.97
N ALA A 40 -11.65 -12.46 17.63
CA ALA A 40 -10.88 -13.22 16.68
C ALA A 40 -11.24 -12.79 15.27
N GLN A 41 -10.32 -12.15 14.56
CA GLN A 41 -10.48 -11.89 13.13
C GLN A 41 -9.71 -12.96 12.35
N ASN A 42 -10.42 -13.84 11.64
CA ASN A 42 -9.84 -14.78 10.69
C ASN A 42 -9.63 -14.08 9.35
N ILE A 43 -8.41 -14.06 8.86
CA ILE A 43 -8.03 -13.19 7.74
C ILE A 43 -7.51 -14.02 6.56
N THR A 44 -7.99 -13.68 5.38
CA THR A 44 -7.30 -13.94 4.11
C THR A 44 -6.98 -12.57 3.54
N TYR A 45 -5.70 -12.17 3.56
CA TYR A 45 -5.30 -10.87 3.04
C TYR A 45 -5.15 -10.96 1.51
N ASN A 46 -5.38 -9.84 0.83
CA ASN A 46 -5.30 -9.76 -0.61
C ASN A 46 -3.84 -9.97 -1.07
N ASN A 47 -3.60 -11.01 -1.86
CA ASN A 47 -2.27 -11.34 -2.37
C ASN A 47 -2.05 -10.90 -3.83
N LYS A 48 -3.00 -10.17 -4.43
CA LYS A 48 -2.94 -9.75 -5.82
C LYS A 48 -2.20 -8.43 -5.99
N VAL A 49 -1.21 -8.42 -6.88
CA VAL A 49 -0.37 -7.24 -7.15
C VAL A 49 -0.16 -7.06 -8.65
N ASP A 50 -0.45 -5.89 -9.19
CA ASP A 50 -0.13 -5.53 -10.57
C ASP A 50 1.02 -4.52 -10.56
N ILE A 51 2.16 -4.88 -11.12
CA ILE A 51 3.39 -4.07 -11.06
C ILE A 51 3.69 -3.50 -12.44
N LEU A 52 3.66 -2.18 -12.59
CA LEU A 52 4.03 -1.48 -13.80
C LEU A 52 5.42 -0.85 -13.63
N TRP A 53 6.36 -1.27 -14.46
CA TRP A 53 7.70 -0.69 -14.51
C TRP A 53 7.76 0.37 -15.62
N ILE A 54 8.11 1.60 -15.25
CA ILE A 54 8.43 2.68 -16.18
C ILE A 54 9.95 2.74 -16.27
N MET A 55 10.46 2.39 -17.45
CA MET A 55 11.90 2.33 -17.71
C MET A 55 12.30 3.48 -18.59
N ASP A 56 13.07 4.40 -18.04
CA ASP A 56 13.74 5.37 -18.87
C ASP A 56 14.77 4.67 -19.79
N ASN A 57 14.64 4.99 -21.07
CA ASN A 57 15.43 4.45 -22.16
C ASN A 57 16.24 5.53 -22.90
N SER A 58 16.52 6.66 -22.24
CA SER A 58 17.50 7.65 -22.68
C SER A 58 18.93 7.09 -22.67
N SER A 59 19.86 7.83 -23.29
CA SER A 59 21.20 7.35 -23.63
C SER A 59 22.12 7.02 -22.43
N SER A 60 21.80 7.52 -21.23
CA SER A 60 22.54 7.32 -19.97
C SER A 60 22.14 6.05 -19.22
N MET A 61 21.00 5.43 -19.56
CA MET A 61 20.32 4.51 -18.66
C MET A 61 20.78 3.07 -18.70
N ALA A 62 21.58 2.64 -19.69
CA ALA A 62 21.92 1.23 -19.89
C ALA A 62 22.51 0.55 -18.63
N LYS A 63 23.43 1.22 -17.93
CA LYS A 63 24.02 0.69 -16.70
C LYS A 63 23.00 0.57 -15.57
N HIS A 64 22.12 1.56 -15.42
CA HIS A 64 21.11 1.58 -14.37
C HIS A 64 20.02 0.52 -14.61
N GLN A 65 19.60 0.34 -15.85
CA GLN A 65 18.72 -0.76 -16.27
C GLN A 65 19.34 -2.13 -15.93
N GLN A 66 20.63 -2.34 -16.21
CA GLN A 66 21.32 -3.59 -15.87
C GLN A 66 21.43 -3.81 -14.36
N ASN A 67 21.72 -2.75 -13.59
CA ASN A 67 21.77 -2.82 -12.13
C ASN A 67 20.41 -3.19 -11.52
N LEU A 68 19.32 -2.67 -12.08
CA LEU A 68 17.96 -3.04 -11.68
C LEU A 68 17.66 -4.49 -12.03
N SER A 69 17.97 -4.89 -13.26
CA SER A 69 17.80 -6.26 -13.78
C SER A 69 18.46 -7.30 -12.86
N ASN A 70 19.68 -7.02 -12.38
CA ASN A 70 20.43 -7.90 -11.48
C ASN A 70 19.76 -8.09 -10.10
N ALA A 71 18.93 -7.14 -9.64
CA ALA A 71 18.25 -7.22 -8.35
C ALA A 71 16.91 -7.98 -8.39
N ILE A 72 16.34 -8.19 -9.58
CA ILE A 72 15.03 -8.84 -9.78
C ILE A 72 14.92 -10.26 -9.19
N PRO A 73 15.92 -11.14 -9.28
CA PRO A 73 15.80 -12.50 -8.73
C PRO A 73 15.41 -12.54 -7.25
N GLY A 74 15.92 -11.60 -6.44
CA GLY A 74 15.60 -11.52 -5.01
C GLY A 74 14.16 -11.08 -4.75
N MET A 75 13.60 -10.22 -5.60
CA MET A 75 12.19 -9.81 -5.52
C MET A 75 11.26 -10.97 -5.86
N ILE A 76 11.49 -11.60 -7.01
CA ILE A 76 10.67 -12.68 -7.52
C ILE A 76 10.70 -13.89 -6.58
N SER A 77 11.88 -14.28 -6.09
CA SER A 77 12.01 -15.36 -5.11
C SER A 77 11.16 -15.11 -3.87
N LYS A 78 11.17 -13.89 -3.34
CA LYS A 78 10.39 -13.54 -2.15
C LYS A 78 8.89 -13.49 -2.43
N LEU A 79 8.45 -12.90 -3.55
CA LEU A 79 7.03 -12.89 -3.95
C LEU A 79 6.50 -14.32 -4.12
N ASN A 80 7.28 -15.22 -4.73
CA ASN A 80 6.93 -16.63 -4.87
C ASN A 80 6.85 -17.34 -3.52
N SER A 81 7.81 -17.11 -2.61
CA SER A 81 7.81 -17.71 -1.27
C SER A 81 6.58 -17.32 -0.44
N LEU A 82 6.02 -16.13 -0.71
CA LEU A 82 4.81 -15.63 -0.07
C LEU A 82 3.53 -15.96 -0.85
N LYS A 83 3.65 -16.67 -1.98
CA LYS A 83 2.53 -17.07 -2.84
C LYS A 83 1.70 -15.88 -3.31
N MET A 84 2.38 -14.79 -3.67
CA MET A 84 1.74 -13.60 -4.23
C MET A 84 1.23 -13.88 -5.64
N ASP A 85 0.01 -13.43 -5.94
CA ASP A 85 -0.57 -13.45 -7.28
C ASP A 85 -0.19 -12.15 -8.01
N TYR A 86 1.02 -12.12 -8.57
CA TYR A 86 1.54 -10.94 -9.25
C TYR A 86 1.44 -11.02 -10.78
N GLN A 87 1.15 -9.87 -11.37
CA GLN A 87 1.33 -9.60 -12.80
C GLN A 87 2.22 -8.38 -12.97
N MET A 88 3.02 -8.36 -14.04
CA MET A 88 4.01 -7.31 -14.26
C MET A 88 4.01 -6.90 -15.72
N ALA A 89 4.15 -5.62 -15.98
CA ALA A 89 4.33 -5.07 -17.30
C ALA A 89 5.44 -4.01 -17.28
N VAL A 90 6.07 -3.81 -18.42
CA VAL A 90 7.15 -2.83 -18.59
C VAL A 90 6.75 -1.87 -19.70
N VAL A 91 6.96 -0.59 -19.50
CA VAL A 91 6.81 0.48 -20.49
C VAL A 91 8.07 1.34 -20.50
N THR A 92 8.29 2.12 -21.56
CA THR A 92 9.42 3.06 -21.64
C THR A 92 9.01 4.52 -21.56
N SER A 93 9.96 5.41 -21.28
CA SER A 93 9.78 6.87 -21.23
C SER A 93 9.59 7.50 -22.61
N SER A 94 10.13 6.88 -23.67
CA SER A 94 10.09 7.44 -25.03
C SER A 94 8.72 7.38 -25.68
N MET A 95 8.01 8.51 -25.76
CA MET A 95 6.76 8.61 -26.51
C MET A 95 7.00 9.21 -27.91
N GLY A 96 6.35 8.68 -28.95
CA GLY A 96 6.29 9.32 -30.28
C GLY A 96 7.05 8.62 -31.40
N GLY A 97 7.32 7.31 -31.29
CA GLY A 97 7.82 6.50 -32.41
C GLY A 97 9.29 6.10 -32.35
N THR A 98 10.03 6.50 -31.31
CA THR A 98 11.37 5.98 -30.99
C THR A 98 11.27 4.54 -30.49
N VAL A 99 12.25 3.68 -30.77
CA VAL A 99 12.20 2.25 -30.40
C VAL A 99 13.14 1.97 -29.22
N PRO A 100 12.68 1.26 -28.18
CA PRO A 100 11.30 0.86 -27.90
C PRO A 100 10.40 2.04 -27.48
N ASN A 101 9.22 2.12 -28.11
CA ASN A 101 8.24 3.19 -27.88
C ASN A 101 7.42 2.89 -26.63
N GLY A 102 7.15 3.94 -25.86
CA GLY A 102 6.23 3.98 -24.73
C GLY A 102 4.77 3.92 -25.16
N GLY A 103 3.87 3.96 -24.18
CA GLY A 103 2.43 3.82 -24.38
C GLY A 103 2.00 2.41 -24.78
N GLN A 104 2.89 1.43 -24.63
CA GLN A 104 2.63 0.02 -24.88
C GLN A 104 3.50 -0.86 -23.99
N PHE A 105 3.01 -2.06 -23.67
CA PHE A 105 3.80 -3.05 -22.96
C PHE A 105 4.94 -3.58 -23.83
N ILE A 106 6.13 -3.63 -23.23
CA ILE A 106 7.32 -4.19 -23.84
C ILE A 106 7.28 -5.72 -23.83
N GLY A 107 7.75 -6.32 -24.91
CA GLY A 107 7.86 -7.77 -25.08
C GLY A 107 6.54 -8.47 -25.39
N SER A 108 6.64 -9.76 -25.73
CA SER A 108 5.49 -10.62 -26.01
C SER A 108 5.60 -11.94 -25.22
N PRO A 109 4.57 -12.35 -24.47
CA PRO A 109 3.38 -11.57 -24.12
C PRO A 109 3.76 -10.34 -23.28
N GLY A 110 3.01 -9.24 -23.42
CA GLY A 110 3.30 -7.98 -22.70
C GLY A 110 3.13 -8.07 -21.19
N ILE A 111 2.21 -8.92 -20.72
CA ILE A 111 1.98 -9.20 -19.30
C ILE A 111 2.79 -10.43 -18.87
N ILE A 112 3.66 -10.25 -17.89
CA ILE A 112 4.39 -11.31 -17.19
C ILE A 112 3.57 -11.71 -15.97
N LYS A 113 3.29 -13.01 -15.80
CA LYS A 113 2.54 -13.53 -14.65
C LYS A 113 3.46 -14.31 -13.73
N ALA A 114 3.04 -14.53 -12.48
CA ALA A 114 3.73 -15.44 -11.58
C ALA A 114 3.92 -16.87 -12.16
N SER A 115 3.02 -17.30 -13.04
CA SER A 115 3.09 -18.58 -13.76
C SER A 115 3.95 -18.57 -15.03
N THR A 116 4.51 -17.42 -15.43
CA THR A 116 5.38 -17.34 -16.60
C THR A 116 6.63 -18.22 -16.39
N PRO A 117 6.95 -19.15 -17.32
CA PRO A 117 8.18 -19.93 -17.22
C PRO A 117 9.41 -19.01 -17.14
N ASN A 118 10.33 -19.30 -16.21
CA ASN A 118 11.52 -18.49 -15.97
C ASN A 118 11.19 -17.00 -15.70
N VAL A 119 10.09 -16.71 -14.99
CA VAL A 119 9.58 -15.36 -14.73
C VAL A 119 10.66 -14.36 -14.29
N SER A 120 11.61 -14.77 -13.45
CA SER A 120 12.72 -13.91 -13.03
C SER A 120 13.58 -13.46 -14.20
N SER A 121 14.01 -14.38 -15.06
CA SER A 121 14.85 -14.07 -16.22
C SER A 121 14.07 -13.30 -17.28
N VAL A 122 12.78 -13.59 -17.46
CA VAL A 122 11.91 -12.88 -18.40
C VAL A 122 11.71 -11.42 -17.99
N LEU A 123 11.47 -11.14 -16.70
CA LEU A 123 11.38 -9.77 -16.23
C LEU A 123 12.74 -9.08 -16.30
N ALA A 124 13.80 -9.72 -15.81
CA ALA A 124 15.14 -9.15 -15.78
C ALA A 124 15.59 -8.70 -17.18
N SER A 125 15.39 -9.51 -18.23
CA SER A 125 15.73 -9.12 -19.59
C SER A 125 14.85 -8.00 -20.14
N ARG A 126 13.58 -7.94 -19.74
CA ARG A 126 12.61 -6.96 -20.22
C ARG A 126 12.80 -5.56 -19.63
N LEU A 127 13.47 -5.45 -18.49
CA LEU A 127 13.87 -4.16 -17.90
C LEU A 127 15.10 -3.55 -18.59
N VAL A 128 15.87 -4.34 -19.35
CA VAL A 128 16.97 -3.83 -20.17
C VAL A 128 16.41 -3.42 -21.53
N VAL A 129 15.75 -2.26 -21.54
CA VAL A 129 15.00 -1.75 -22.69
C VAL A 129 15.90 -1.07 -23.74
N GLY A 130 17.17 -0.83 -23.41
CA GLY A 130 18.12 -0.14 -24.28
C GLY A 130 18.11 1.37 -24.06
N GLN A 131 18.85 2.09 -24.91
CA GLN A 131 19.22 3.49 -24.70
C GLN A 131 18.96 4.37 -25.94
N ASP A 132 18.19 3.85 -26.91
CA ASP A 132 17.86 4.49 -28.19
C ASP A 132 16.61 5.39 -28.09
N GLY A 133 16.22 5.74 -26.86
CA GLY A 133 15.06 6.55 -26.56
C GLY A 133 15.24 8.04 -26.86
N SER A 134 14.20 8.80 -26.54
CA SER A 134 14.17 10.26 -26.66
C SER A 134 14.55 10.91 -25.34
N ASP A 135 15.33 12.00 -25.41
CA ASP A 135 15.59 12.91 -24.28
C ASP A 135 14.33 13.70 -23.83
N ASN A 136 13.19 13.53 -24.50
CA ASN A 136 11.90 14.03 -24.06
C ASN A 136 11.15 12.90 -23.35
N GLU A 137 11.58 12.61 -22.13
CA GLU A 137 11.14 11.48 -21.33
C GLU A 137 9.72 11.66 -20.81
N ARG A 138 8.78 10.86 -21.31
CA ARG A 138 7.34 10.95 -20.99
C ARG A 138 6.82 9.62 -20.44
N GLY A 139 7.50 9.13 -19.40
CA GLY A 139 7.18 7.87 -18.73
C GLY A 139 5.82 7.86 -18.05
N LEU A 140 5.39 8.99 -17.48
CA LEU A 140 4.06 9.11 -16.86
C LEU A 140 2.94 9.13 -17.91
N GLN A 141 3.16 9.77 -19.07
CA GLN A 141 2.24 9.66 -20.21
C GLN A 141 2.16 8.22 -20.74
N SER A 142 3.29 7.53 -20.79
CA SER A 142 3.39 6.12 -21.17
C SER A 142 2.58 5.22 -20.23
N MET A 143 2.71 5.42 -18.91
CA MET A 143 1.89 4.79 -17.88
C MET A 143 0.39 5.08 -18.09
N GLU A 144 0.00 6.34 -18.21
CA GLU A 144 -1.40 6.73 -18.37
C GLU A 144 -2.02 6.07 -19.60
N THR A 145 -1.28 6.02 -20.71
CA THR A 145 -1.72 5.37 -21.95
C THR A 145 -2.01 3.89 -21.71
N VAL A 146 -1.09 3.15 -21.09
CA VAL A 146 -1.29 1.70 -20.89
C VAL A 146 -2.30 1.37 -19.79
N LEU A 147 -2.54 2.28 -18.84
CA LEU A 147 -3.54 2.11 -17.79
C LEU A 147 -4.93 2.63 -18.19
N SER A 148 -5.06 3.31 -19.33
CA SER A 148 -6.33 3.80 -19.85
C SER A 148 -7.33 2.66 -20.11
N SER A 149 -8.62 2.97 -20.00
CA SER A 149 -9.70 2.01 -20.22
C SER A 149 -9.66 1.40 -21.64
N SER A 150 -9.29 2.19 -22.66
CA SER A 150 -9.18 1.73 -24.04
C SER A 150 -8.03 0.73 -24.22
N TYR A 151 -6.88 0.97 -23.60
CA TYR A 151 -5.74 0.05 -23.65
C TYR A 151 -6.05 -1.24 -22.88
N GLN A 152 -6.60 -1.10 -21.67
CA GLN A 152 -6.98 -2.23 -20.81
C GLN A 152 -8.13 -3.08 -21.38
N ALA A 153 -8.97 -2.51 -22.25
CA ALA A 153 -9.97 -3.30 -23.00
C ALA A 153 -9.36 -4.17 -24.11
N ASN A 154 -8.14 -3.86 -24.55
CA ASN A 154 -7.49 -4.45 -25.73
C ASN A 154 -6.10 -5.04 -25.38
N ALA A 155 -5.03 -4.37 -25.77
CA ALA A 155 -3.66 -4.86 -25.65
C ALA A 155 -3.24 -5.12 -24.19
N GLY A 156 -3.78 -4.35 -23.24
CA GLY A 156 -3.53 -4.50 -21.81
C GLY A 156 -4.48 -5.46 -21.09
N LYS A 157 -5.39 -6.14 -21.80
CA LYS A 157 -6.47 -6.91 -21.19
C LYS A 157 -5.96 -7.92 -20.16
N GLY A 158 -6.45 -7.75 -18.93
CA GLY A 158 -6.13 -8.61 -17.79
C GLY A 158 -4.97 -8.12 -16.92
N PHE A 159 -4.30 -7.01 -17.28
CA PHE A 159 -3.26 -6.42 -16.45
C PHE A 159 -3.84 -5.71 -15.23
N LEU A 160 -4.69 -4.70 -15.41
CA LEU A 160 -5.21 -3.87 -14.32
C LEU A 160 -6.40 -4.55 -13.63
N ARG A 161 -6.14 -5.33 -12.56
CA ARG A 161 -7.17 -6.02 -11.80
C ARG A 161 -7.81 -5.08 -10.77
N PRO A 162 -9.15 -5.03 -10.67
CA PRO A 162 -9.84 -4.15 -9.72
C PRO A 162 -9.43 -4.42 -8.28
N ASP A 163 -9.26 -5.70 -7.92
CA ASP A 163 -8.96 -6.15 -6.57
C ASP A 163 -7.46 -6.29 -6.29
N ALA A 164 -6.54 -6.01 -7.22
CA ALA A 164 -5.10 -6.02 -6.94
C ALA A 164 -4.59 -4.67 -6.42
N LEU A 165 -3.49 -4.66 -5.67
CA LEU A 165 -2.71 -3.44 -5.46
C LEU A 165 -1.97 -3.09 -6.77
N LEU A 166 -2.15 -1.86 -7.27
CA LEU A 166 -1.33 -1.35 -8.38
C LEU A 166 -0.02 -0.77 -7.82
N VAL A 167 1.12 -1.29 -8.26
CA VAL A 167 2.44 -0.81 -7.88
C VAL A 167 3.10 -0.24 -9.12
N VAL A 168 3.37 1.06 -9.14
CA VAL A 168 4.14 1.70 -10.20
C VAL A 168 5.56 1.91 -9.70
N ILE A 169 6.55 1.58 -10.53
CA ILE A 169 7.97 1.74 -10.23
C ILE A 169 8.62 2.45 -11.42
N ALA A 170 9.12 3.66 -11.21
CA ALA A 170 9.88 4.38 -12.22
C ALA A 170 11.38 4.27 -11.94
N LEU A 171 12.16 4.02 -13.00
CA LEU A 171 13.61 4.17 -13.03
C LEU A 171 13.94 5.26 -14.07
N SER A 172 14.50 6.38 -13.63
CA SER A 172 14.96 7.49 -14.49
C SER A 172 16.04 8.29 -13.75
N ASP A 173 16.92 8.95 -14.50
CA ASP A 173 17.92 9.87 -14.01
C ASP A 173 17.56 11.35 -14.15
N GLU A 174 16.32 11.63 -14.56
CA GLU A 174 15.77 12.98 -14.68
C GLU A 174 14.28 13.07 -14.27
N ASP A 175 13.67 14.24 -14.50
CA ASP A 175 12.24 14.42 -14.29
C ASP A 175 11.42 14.12 -15.53
N ASP A 176 10.18 13.70 -15.30
CA ASP A 176 9.23 13.41 -16.36
C ASP A 176 8.76 14.69 -17.08
N LYS A 177 8.83 14.67 -18.42
CA LYS A 177 8.47 15.76 -19.33
C LYS A 177 7.05 15.66 -19.88
N SER A 178 6.18 14.81 -19.31
CA SER A 178 4.82 14.63 -19.83
C SER A 178 3.92 15.84 -19.58
N GLN A 179 4.23 16.63 -18.57
CA GLN A 179 3.49 17.84 -18.19
C GLN A 179 4.45 19.04 -18.14
N SER A 180 3.89 20.25 -18.10
CA SER A 180 4.69 21.49 -18.18
C SER A 180 5.58 21.75 -16.96
N ASN A 181 5.25 21.15 -15.81
CA ASN A 181 6.00 21.26 -14.55
C ASN A 181 5.56 20.17 -13.56
N ALA A 182 6.37 19.94 -12.53
CA ALA A 182 6.12 18.92 -11.51
C ALA A 182 4.79 19.09 -10.76
N THR A 183 4.39 20.31 -10.41
CA THR A 183 3.12 20.54 -9.68
C THR A 183 1.91 20.08 -10.50
N THR A 184 1.87 20.46 -11.78
CA THR A 184 0.82 20.01 -12.71
C THR A 184 0.89 18.50 -12.94
N SER A 185 2.10 17.95 -13.06
CA SER A 185 2.35 16.51 -13.20
C SER A 185 1.76 15.71 -12.03
N ILE A 186 2.14 16.06 -10.81
CA ILE A 186 1.70 15.37 -9.59
C ILE A 186 0.18 15.41 -9.46
N ALA A 187 -0.44 16.58 -9.67
CA ALA A 187 -1.89 16.72 -9.58
C ALA A 187 -2.63 15.89 -10.63
N HIS A 188 -2.16 15.91 -11.88
CA HIS A 188 -2.76 15.15 -12.99
C HIS A 188 -2.68 13.64 -12.75
N TYR A 189 -1.47 13.12 -12.51
CA TYR A 189 -1.27 11.68 -12.39
C TYR A 189 -1.82 11.08 -11.10
N THR A 190 -1.83 11.85 -9.98
CA THR A 190 -2.55 11.43 -8.76
C THR A 190 -4.04 11.29 -9.04
N SER A 191 -4.66 12.29 -9.70
CA SER A 191 -6.08 12.26 -10.04
C SER A 191 -6.42 11.10 -10.99
N PHE A 192 -5.57 10.86 -11.99
CA PHE A 192 -5.72 9.73 -12.90
C PHE A 192 -5.68 8.39 -12.15
N LEU A 193 -4.66 8.16 -11.31
CA LEU A 193 -4.51 6.91 -10.55
C LEU A 193 -5.67 6.70 -9.55
N ASP A 194 -6.09 7.76 -8.86
CA ASP A 194 -7.26 7.73 -7.97
C ASP A 194 -8.57 7.40 -8.75
N SER A 195 -8.67 7.79 -10.02
CA SER A 195 -9.84 7.50 -10.86
C SER A 195 -9.94 6.05 -11.34
N ILE A 196 -8.80 5.35 -11.49
CA ILE A 196 -8.75 3.97 -12.01
C ILE A 196 -8.64 2.92 -10.90
N LYS A 197 -8.29 3.32 -9.67
CA LYS A 197 -8.10 2.43 -8.53
C LYS A 197 -8.91 2.92 -7.33
N THR A 198 -10.04 2.26 -7.09
CA THR A 198 -10.89 2.54 -5.93
C THR A 198 -10.12 2.33 -4.62
N PRO A 199 -10.15 3.29 -3.67
CA PRO A 199 -9.54 3.12 -2.36
C PRO A 199 -10.05 1.87 -1.64
N TYR A 200 -9.23 1.32 -0.75
CA TYR A 200 -9.68 0.28 0.17
C TYR A 200 -10.75 0.81 1.13
N SER A 201 -11.49 -0.10 1.77
CA SER A 201 -12.59 0.24 2.70
C SER A 201 -12.15 1.13 3.86
N ASP A 202 -10.86 1.15 4.16
CA ASP A 202 -10.26 1.93 5.23
C ASP A 202 -9.81 3.33 4.81
N GLY A 203 -10.04 3.69 3.54
CA GLY A 203 -9.72 4.97 2.92
C GLY A 203 -8.32 5.03 2.29
N SER A 204 -7.48 4.01 2.47
CA SER A 204 -6.15 3.99 1.87
C SER A 204 -6.20 3.73 0.36
N ARG A 205 -5.23 4.29 -0.38
CA ARG A 205 -5.13 4.09 -1.83
C ARG A 205 -4.82 2.63 -2.16
N SER A 206 -5.45 2.10 -3.20
CA SER A 206 -5.13 0.77 -3.77
C SER A 206 -4.10 0.85 -4.91
N TRP A 207 -3.30 1.92 -4.89
CA TRP A 207 -2.13 2.10 -5.74
C TRP A 207 -0.98 2.73 -4.94
N VAL A 208 0.26 2.44 -5.34
CA VAL A 208 1.47 3.03 -4.78
C VAL A 208 2.50 3.31 -5.87
N PHE A 209 3.16 4.46 -5.80
CA PHE A 209 4.20 4.87 -6.74
C PHE A 209 5.56 4.85 -6.06
N ASN A 210 6.56 4.26 -6.73
CA ASN A 210 7.93 4.16 -6.23
C ASN A 210 8.88 4.74 -7.27
N PHE A 211 9.96 5.35 -6.81
CA PHE A 211 10.95 5.96 -7.68
C PHE A 211 12.35 5.54 -7.30
N ILE A 212 13.08 5.03 -8.30
CA ILE A 212 14.52 4.80 -8.25
C ILE A 212 15.16 5.84 -9.16
N GLY A 213 15.81 6.84 -8.59
CA GLY A 213 16.30 7.96 -9.39
C GLY A 213 17.21 8.95 -8.67
N ILE A 214 17.31 10.16 -9.21
CA ILE A 214 18.02 11.27 -8.58
C ILE A 214 17.07 11.94 -7.58
N LEU A 215 17.40 11.81 -6.29
CA LEU A 215 16.54 12.30 -5.20
C LEU A 215 16.87 13.75 -4.79
N SER A 216 18.09 14.21 -5.08
CA SER A 216 18.56 15.58 -4.81
C SER A 216 19.86 15.86 -5.57
N LEU A 217 20.17 17.14 -5.81
CA LEU A 217 21.41 17.56 -6.49
C LEU A 217 22.64 17.63 -5.59
N ASN A 218 22.46 17.44 -4.27
CA ASN A 218 23.51 17.59 -3.26
C ASN A 218 24.48 16.38 -3.21
N GLY A 219 24.20 15.32 -3.97
CA GLY A 219 25.04 14.12 -4.05
C GLY A 219 25.98 14.13 -5.27
N SER A 220 26.96 13.24 -5.23
CA SER A 220 27.91 12.97 -6.34
C SER A 220 27.29 12.12 -7.47
N CYS A 221 25.97 12.04 -7.52
CA CYS A 221 25.31 11.18 -8.47
C CYS A 221 25.23 11.85 -9.83
N SER A 222 25.76 11.16 -10.82
CA SER A 222 25.72 11.57 -12.21
C SER A 222 25.63 10.34 -13.08
N THR A 223 24.94 10.51 -14.21
CA THR A 223 24.58 9.43 -15.12
C THR A 223 25.27 9.52 -16.47
N THR A 224 26.02 10.61 -16.70
CA THR A 224 26.81 10.81 -17.92
C THR A 224 28.22 11.29 -17.61
N SER A 225 29.12 11.12 -18.57
CA SER A 225 30.50 11.64 -18.47
C SER A 225 30.58 13.18 -18.29
N THR A 226 29.48 13.89 -18.56
CA THR A 226 29.33 15.35 -18.40
C THR A 226 28.65 15.76 -17.10
N ASP A 227 28.47 14.84 -16.15
CA ASP A 227 27.84 15.12 -14.85
C ASP A 227 26.35 15.51 -14.92
N TYR A 228 25.62 14.99 -15.91
CA TYR A 228 24.17 15.23 -15.98
C TYR A 228 23.47 14.65 -14.73
N LYS A 229 22.58 15.46 -14.17
CA LYS A 229 21.73 15.15 -13.02
C LYS A 229 20.52 16.07 -13.03
N GLU A 230 19.33 15.50 -13.03
CA GLU A 230 18.09 16.23 -12.81
C GLU A 230 17.27 15.49 -11.75
N VAL A 231 16.71 16.23 -10.80
CA VAL A 231 15.87 15.62 -9.76
C VAL A 231 14.53 15.23 -10.38
N GLY A 232 14.10 13.99 -10.18
CA GLY A 232 12.79 13.51 -10.63
C GLY A 232 11.62 14.05 -9.80
N GLU A 233 11.40 15.37 -9.79
CA GLU A 233 10.43 16.06 -8.94
C GLU A 233 8.99 15.52 -9.08
N SER A 234 8.53 15.28 -10.31
CA SER A 234 7.22 14.72 -10.62
C SER A 234 7.06 13.32 -10.01
N PHE A 235 8.08 12.46 -10.17
CA PHE A 235 8.09 11.12 -9.59
C PHE A 235 8.10 11.18 -8.06
N LEU A 236 8.95 12.02 -7.47
CA LEU A 236 9.05 12.19 -6.02
C LEU A 236 7.73 12.65 -5.40
N GLY A 237 7.02 13.56 -6.06
CA GLY A 237 5.71 14.01 -5.59
C GLY A 237 4.64 12.92 -5.66
N LEU A 238 4.67 12.03 -6.67
CA LEU A 238 3.78 10.86 -6.73
C LEU A 238 4.13 9.81 -5.65
N VAL A 239 5.42 9.66 -5.34
CA VAL A 239 5.86 8.85 -4.21
C VAL A 239 5.31 9.41 -2.90
N ASP A 240 5.39 10.72 -2.68
CA ASP A 240 4.85 11.38 -1.48
C ASP A 240 3.33 11.27 -1.39
N ALA A 241 2.62 11.46 -2.51
CA ALA A 241 1.16 11.36 -2.58
C ALA A 241 0.65 9.95 -2.23
N SER A 242 1.43 8.91 -2.54
CA SER A 242 1.04 7.52 -2.32
C SER A 242 1.72 6.84 -1.12
N GLY A 243 2.73 7.49 -0.53
CA GLY A 243 3.56 6.92 0.52
C GLY A 243 4.38 5.73 0.03
N GLY A 244 4.92 5.77 -1.19
CA GLY A 244 5.81 4.74 -1.69
C GLY A 244 7.27 4.93 -1.25
N THR A 245 8.20 4.35 -2.01
CA THR A 245 9.64 4.40 -1.71
C THR A 245 10.41 5.32 -2.64
N LYS A 246 11.42 5.99 -2.08
CA LYS A 246 12.37 6.87 -2.76
C LYS A 246 13.75 6.24 -2.61
N ASP A 247 14.30 5.74 -3.71
CA ASP A 247 15.60 5.09 -3.71
C ASP A 247 16.52 5.72 -4.73
N THR A 248 17.81 5.74 -4.44
CA THR A 248 18.79 6.39 -5.30
C THR A 248 19.27 5.44 -6.40
N LEU A 249 19.32 5.92 -7.66
CA LEU A 249 19.84 5.14 -8.80
C LEU A 249 21.36 4.93 -8.75
N CYS A 250 22.03 5.66 -7.87
CA CYS A 250 23.47 5.93 -7.89
C CYS A 250 24.30 4.84 -7.21
N ASN A 251 23.63 3.89 -6.57
CA ASN A 251 24.29 2.74 -6.00
C ASN A 251 24.82 1.82 -7.12
N SER A 252 25.96 1.17 -6.87
CA SER A 252 26.56 0.23 -7.81
C SER A 252 25.68 -1.00 -8.09
N ASP A 253 24.74 -1.28 -7.18
CA ASP A 253 23.65 -2.23 -7.36
C ASP A 253 22.34 -1.64 -6.79
N LEU A 254 21.19 -2.13 -7.28
CA LEU A 254 19.86 -1.66 -6.87
C LEU A 254 19.14 -2.66 -5.96
N THR A 255 19.87 -3.54 -5.28
CA THR A 255 19.31 -4.60 -4.42
C THR A 255 18.53 -4.01 -3.25
N SER A 256 19.08 -2.95 -2.62
CA SER A 256 18.43 -2.24 -1.52
C SER A 256 17.13 -1.56 -1.98
N ALA A 257 17.16 -0.91 -3.15
CA ALA A 257 15.98 -0.24 -3.71
C ALA A 257 14.84 -1.24 -3.97
N VAL A 258 15.15 -2.34 -4.67
CA VAL A 258 14.19 -3.42 -4.94
C VAL A 258 13.70 -4.07 -3.64
N THR A 259 14.58 -4.20 -2.64
CA THR A 259 14.22 -4.72 -1.31
C THR A 259 13.25 -3.80 -0.57
N ASN A 260 13.46 -2.48 -0.63
CA ASN A 260 12.62 -1.47 -0.02
C ASN A 260 11.23 -1.44 -0.66
N ILE A 261 11.17 -1.39 -1.99
CA ILE A 261 9.91 -1.46 -2.75
C ILE A 261 9.14 -2.72 -2.37
N ARG A 262 9.80 -3.89 -2.42
CA ARG A 262 9.18 -5.16 -2.04
C ARG A 262 8.65 -5.13 -0.60
N ALA A 263 9.45 -4.64 0.36
CA ALA A 263 9.03 -4.54 1.75
C ALA A 263 7.79 -3.65 1.88
N ARG A 264 7.75 -2.52 1.16
CA ARG A 264 6.60 -1.60 1.14
C ARG A 264 5.34 -2.25 0.55
N VAL A 265 5.46 -2.99 -0.56
CA VAL A 265 4.36 -3.75 -1.16
C VAL A 265 3.80 -4.77 -0.17
N LEU A 266 4.68 -5.54 0.47
CA LEU A 266 4.25 -6.53 1.46
C LEU A 266 3.61 -5.87 2.68
N GLN A 267 4.13 -4.75 3.14
CA GLN A 267 3.55 -3.97 4.22
C GLN A 267 2.11 -3.53 3.88
N ILE A 268 1.87 -2.96 2.70
CA ILE A 268 0.52 -2.54 2.30
C ILE A 268 -0.47 -3.71 2.29
N LEU A 269 -0.01 -4.89 1.84
CA LEU A 269 -0.88 -6.05 1.67
C LEU A 269 -1.09 -6.85 2.96
N THR A 270 -0.14 -6.80 3.90
CA THR A 270 -0.15 -7.60 5.13
C THR A 270 -0.44 -6.79 6.39
N ASP A 271 -0.40 -5.45 6.31
CA ASP A 271 -0.83 -4.57 7.40
C ASP A 271 -2.31 -4.83 7.70
N PHE A 272 -2.59 -5.25 8.93
CA PHE A 272 -3.92 -5.63 9.32
C PHE A 272 -4.55 -4.58 10.23
N LYS A 273 -5.59 -3.89 9.73
CA LYS A 273 -6.32 -2.89 10.51
C LYS A 273 -7.31 -3.54 11.46
N LEU A 274 -7.17 -3.27 12.76
CA LEU A 274 -8.10 -3.73 13.78
C LEU A 274 -9.43 -2.97 13.68
N SER A 275 -10.52 -3.71 13.94
CA SER A 275 -11.89 -3.20 13.87
C SER A 275 -12.20 -2.16 14.95
N SER A 276 -11.50 -2.23 16.09
CA SER A 276 -11.60 -1.28 17.19
C SER A 276 -10.22 -1.08 17.84
N LYS A 277 -10.11 -0.08 18.72
CA LYS A 277 -8.89 0.18 19.48
C LYS A 277 -8.69 -0.95 20.52
N PRO A 278 -7.55 -1.67 20.53
CA PRO A 278 -7.27 -2.72 21.49
C PRO A 278 -6.69 -2.16 22.80
N VAL A 279 -6.81 -2.91 23.89
CA VAL A 279 -5.88 -2.86 25.03
C VAL A 279 -4.60 -3.57 24.59
N GLU A 280 -3.52 -2.82 24.33
CA GLU A 280 -2.32 -3.35 23.65
C GLU A 280 -1.70 -4.58 24.32
N SER A 281 -1.73 -4.67 25.64
CA SER A 281 -1.17 -5.81 26.39
C SER A 281 -1.95 -7.11 26.20
N THR A 282 -3.15 -7.06 25.60
CA THR A 282 -4.01 -8.22 25.36
C THR A 282 -3.92 -8.73 23.91
N ILE A 283 -3.18 -8.04 23.03
CA ILE A 283 -3.04 -8.45 21.64
C ILE A 283 -2.22 -9.74 21.56
N VAL A 284 -2.84 -10.78 21.00
CA VAL A 284 -2.20 -12.06 20.67
C VAL A 284 -2.36 -12.33 19.18
N VAL A 285 -1.23 -12.42 18.48
CA VAL A 285 -1.20 -12.71 17.04
C VAL A 285 -0.80 -14.16 16.81
N LYS A 286 -1.58 -14.88 16.00
CA LYS A 286 -1.31 -16.25 15.59
C LYS A 286 -1.26 -16.35 14.07
N VAL A 287 -0.29 -17.08 13.55
CA VAL A 287 -0.18 -17.44 12.14
C VAL A 287 -0.19 -18.97 12.04
N ASN A 288 -1.15 -19.53 11.29
CA ASN A 288 -1.41 -20.97 11.22
C ASN A 288 -1.56 -21.62 12.60
N GLY A 289 -2.20 -20.90 13.54
CA GLY A 289 -2.38 -21.35 14.92
C GLY A 289 -1.17 -21.17 15.84
N VAL A 290 0.01 -20.79 15.32
CA VAL A 290 1.23 -20.57 16.10
C VAL A 290 1.30 -19.13 16.58
N VAL A 291 1.49 -18.91 17.89
CA VAL A 291 1.66 -17.57 18.47
C VAL A 291 2.97 -16.96 17.96
N ILE A 292 2.88 -15.77 17.40
CA ILE A 292 4.02 -15.01 16.90
C ILE A 292 4.45 -14.00 17.98
N PRO A 293 5.76 -13.90 18.31
CA PRO A 293 6.24 -12.93 19.29
C PRO A 293 6.10 -11.49 18.78
N ARG A 294 5.87 -10.54 19.70
CA ARG A 294 5.96 -9.10 19.40
C ARG A 294 7.43 -8.73 19.19
N SER A 295 7.79 -8.36 17.97
CA SER A 295 9.16 -8.02 17.55
C SER A 295 9.13 -7.28 16.21
N THR A 296 9.89 -6.20 16.12
CA THR A 296 10.10 -5.45 14.86
C THR A 296 11.18 -6.06 13.97
N THR A 297 11.81 -7.16 14.38
CA THR A 297 12.80 -7.90 13.57
C THR A 297 12.18 -9.14 12.92
N ASN A 298 11.60 -10.04 13.72
CA ASN A 298 11.00 -11.30 13.26
C ASN A 298 9.73 -11.60 14.07
N GLY A 299 8.69 -10.78 13.86
CA GLY A 299 7.48 -10.87 14.66
C GLY A 299 6.41 -9.90 14.17
N TRP A 300 5.66 -9.33 15.10
CA TRP A 300 4.70 -8.27 14.81
C TRP A 300 4.87 -7.08 15.76
N ASP A 301 4.28 -5.95 15.40
CA ASP A 301 4.07 -4.82 16.31
C ASP A 301 2.72 -4.12 16.01
N TYR A 302 2.23 -3.34 16.96
CA TYR A 302 0.99 -2.59 16.82
C TYR A 302 1.26 -1.09 16.60
N ILE A 303 0.74 -0.56 15.49
CA ILE A 303 0.84 0.85 15.09
C ILE A 303 -0.42 1.58 15.53
N ALA A 304 -0.37 2.20 16.71
CA ALA A 304 -1.53 2.83 17.34
C ALA A 304 -2.21 3.92 16.50
N ALA A 305 -1.45 4.72 15.76
CA ALA A 305 -1.96 5.82 14.94
C ALA A 305 -2.99 5.38 13.89
N SER A 306 -2.82 4.16 13.35
CA SER A 306 -3.65 3.60 12.29
C SER A 306 -4.43 2.35 12.72
N ARG A 307 -4.26 1.90 13.97
CA ARG A 307 -4.77 0.64 14.53
C ARG A 307 -4.35 -0.58 13.69
N ILE A 308 -3.08 -0.63 13.30
CA ILE A 308 -2.56 -1.69 12.42
C ILE A 308 -1.71 -2.67 13.23
N VAL A 309 -1.92 -3.97 13.01
CA VAL A 309 -0.93 -5.01 13.33
C VAL A 309 -0.05 -5.19 12.09
N ARG A 310 1.25 -4.95 12.26
CA ARG A 310 2.26 -5.07 11.20
C ARG A 310 3.17 -6.25 11.46
N PHE A 311 3.43 -7.06 10.43
CA PHE A 311 4.37 -8.17 10.47
C PHE A 311 5.77 -7.74 9.98
N TYR A 312 6.81 -8.37 10.55
CA TYR A 312 8.21 -8.08 10.26
C TYR A 312 9.01 -9.36 10.00
N GLY A 313 10.02 -9.25 9.13
CA GLY A 313 11.00 -10.30 8.87
C GLY A 313 10.39 -11.64 8.45
N SER A 314 10.81 -12.71 9.12
CA SER A 314 10.32 -14.07 8.84
C SER A 314 8.87 -14.31 9.27
N ALA A 315 8.27 -13.42 10.04
CA ALA A 315 6.89 -13.54 10.50
C ALA A 315 5.86 -12.97 9.52
N VAL A 316 6.29 -12.32 8.42
CA VAL A 316 5.40 -11.91 7.34
C VAL A 316 4.72 -13.16 6.78
N PRO A 317 3.38 -13.29 6.92
CA PRO A 317 2.65 -14.49 6.53
C PRO A 317 2.67 -14.66 5.01
N ALA A 318 2.55 -15.91 4.55
CA ALA A 318 2.27 -16.21 3.14
C ALA A 318 0.77 -16.05 2.86
N ALA A 319 0.39 -15.92 1.59
CA ALA A 319 -0.97 -15.60 1.18
C ALA A 319 -2.03 -16.62 1.62
N ASP A 320 -1.63 -17.88 1.80
CA ASP A 320 -2.50 -18.96 2.25
C ASP A 320 -2.42 -19.23 3.76
N ALA A 321 -1.67 -18.41 4.51
CA ALA A 321 -1.58 -18.54 5.94
C ALA A 321 -2.85 -18.01 6.61
N SER A 322 -3.35 -18.73 7.60
CA SER A 322 -4.43 -18.28 8.47
C SER A 322 -3.85 -17.33 9.52
N ILE A 323 -4.32 -16.08 9.52
CA ILE A 323 -3.94 -15.10 10.54
C ILE A 323 -5.13 -14.93 11.48
N LYS A 324 -4.86 -15.01 12.78
CA LYS A 324 -5.81 -14.71 13.86
C LYS A 324 -5.20 -13.67 14.79
N VAL A 325 -5.90 -12.57 14.98
CA VAL A 325 -5.54 -11.56 16.00
C VAL A 325 -6.64 -11.56 17.06
N ASP A 326 -6.29 -11.91 18.29
CA ASP A 326 -7.15 -11.89 19.48
C ASP A 326 -6.78 -10.64 20.32
N PHE A 327 -7.76 -9.85 20.77
CA PHE A 327 -7.52 -8.70 21.67
C PHE A 327 -8.79 -8.29 22.44
N THR A 328 -8.62 -7.62 23.58
CA THR A 328 -9.70 -6.93 24.30
C THR A 328 -9.86 -5.50 23.78
N PRO A 329 -11.06 -5.04 23.36
CA PRO A 329 -11.28 -3.64 23.00
C PRO A 329 -11.05 -2.70 24.19
N ALA A 330 -10.45 -1.54 23.95
CA ALA A 330 -10.21 -0.52 24.97
C ALA A 330 -11.48 0.26 25.35
N GLU A 331 -12.50 0.22 24.49
CA GLU A 331 -13.78 0.92 24.66
C GLU A 331 -14.90 -0.06 24.30
N ALA A 332 -16.02 -0.02 25.02
CA ALA A 332 -17.21 -0.78 24.67
C ALA A 332 -17.86 -0.16 23.42
N ASN A 333 -18.29 -1.01 22.48
CA ASN A 333 -18.98 -0.58 21.26
C ASN A 333 -20.30 0.15 21.55
#